data_AF-A0A662GHI5-F1
#
_entry.id   AF-A0A662GHI5-F1
#
_cell.length_a   1.000
_cell.length_b   1.000
_cell.length_c   1.000
_cell.angle_alpha   90.00
_cell.angle_beta   90.00
_cell.angle_gamma   90.00
#
_symmetry.space_group_name_H-M   'P 1'
#
loop_
_entity.id
_entity.type
_entity.pdbx_description
1 polymer ?
#
loop_
_entity_poly.entity_id
_entity_poly.type
_entity_poly.pdbx_seq_one_letter_code
_entity_poly.pdbx_strand_id
1 'polypeptide(L)' 'PAYYGNILEDEYEFLSKYRDVVLTFGEYDEISGFCYTQLYDIEGEVNGYLTYDRKWKIDPYKIREIHKKMGR' A
#
# COMPACT_ATOMS: atom_id res chain seq x y z
N PRO A 1 20.61 3.22 12.17
CA PRO A 1 19.16 2.89 12.09
C PRO A 1 18.95 1.81 11.03
N ALA A 2 18.44 0.64 11.42
CA ALA A 2 18.12 -0.43 10.49
C ALA A 2 16.85 -0.05 9.71
N TYR A 3 17.02 0.58 8.53
CA TYR A 3 15.93 0.76 7.58
C TYR A 3 15.76 -0.56 6.83
N TYR A 4 14.69 -1.30 7.14
CA TYR A 4 14.36 -2.52 6.43
C TYR A 4 13.64 -2.14 5.13
N GLY A 5 14.38 -2.13 4.01
CA GLY A 5 13.86 -1.88 2.66
C GLY A 5 14.32 -0.56 2.02
N ASN A 6 14.25 -0.51 0.69
CA ASN A 6 14.47 0.72 -0.07
C ASN A 6 13.30 1.68 0.15
N ILE A 7 13.60 2.97 0.33
CA ILE A 7 12.60 4.03 0.27
C ILE A 7 12.07 4.07 -1.17
N LEU A 8 10.74 4.03 -1.32
CA LEU A 8 10.10 4.21 -2.62
C LEU A 8 10.11 5.70 -2.93
N GLU A 9 10.75 6.08 -4.03
CA GLU A 9 11.08 7.49 -4.29
C GLU A 9 9.88 8.27 -4.84
N ASP A 10 8.93 7.58 -5.48
CA ASP A 10 7.76 8.18 -6.09
C ASP A 10 6.49 7.33 -6.02
N GLU A 11 5.38 7.95 -6.45
CA GLU A 11 4.07 7.33 -6.49
C GLU A 11 4.02 6.10 -7.41
N TYR A 12 4.78 6.09 -8.51
CA TYR A 12 4.79 4.99 -9.47
C TYR A 12 5.44 3.73 -8.89
N GLU A 13 6.57 3.88 -8.20
CA GLU A 13 7.24 2.79 -7.51
C GLU A 13 6.34 2.20 -6.42
N PHE A 14 5.69 3.06 -5.62
CA PHE A 14 4.72 2.63 -4.64
C PHE A 14 3.58 1.82 -5.25
N LEU A 15 2.90 2.38 -6.26
CA LEU A 15 1.74 1.72 -6.87
C LEU A 15 2.13 0.41 -7.55
N SER A 16 3.30 0.35 -8.17
CA SER A 16 3.83 -0.88 -8.78
C SER A 16 4.06 -1.95 -7.73
N LYS A 17 4.79 -1.62 -6.65
CA LYS A 17 5.07 -2.57 -5.58
C LYS A 17 3.79 -3.01 -4.85
N TYR A 18 2.90 -2.06 -4.56
CA TYR A 18 1.61 -2.32 -3.93
C TYR A 18 0.76 -3.27 -4.77
N ARG A 19 0.64 -3.00 -6.08
CA ARG A 19 -0.08 -3.87 -7.01
C ARG A 19 0.47 -5.29 -7.00
N ASP A 20 1.78 -5.44 -7.13
CA ASP A 20 2.39 -6.78 -7.23
C ASP A 20 2.10 -7.59 -5.95
N VAL A 21 2.27 -7.00 -4.76
CA VAL A 21 1.96 -7.68 -3.48
C VAL A 21 0.48 -8.03 -3.36
N VAL A 22 -0.43 -7.09 -3.66
CA VAL A 22 -1.86 -7.30 -3.52
C VAL A 22 -2.38 -8.36 -4.48
N LEU A 23 -1.94 -8.35 -5.74
CA LEU A 23 -2.37 -9.33 -6.71
C LEU A 23 -1.84 -10.73 -6.38
N THR A 24 -0.60 -10.83 -5.88
CA THR A 24 -0.05 -12.11 -5.38
C THR A 24 -0.92 -12.70 -4.28
N PHE A 25 -1.47 -11.92 -3.33
CA PHE A 25 -2.41 -12.47 -2.34
C PHE A 25 -3.69 -13.02 -2.95
N GLY A 26 -4.16 -12.47 -4.07
CA GLY A 26 -5.32 -12.98 -4.80
C GLY A 26 -5.07 -14.31 -5.51
N GLU A 27 -3.82 -14.74 -5.67
CA GLU A 27 -3.46 -16.00 -6.34
C GLU A 27 -3.50 -17.22 -5.39
N TYR A 28 -3.58 -17.00 -4.07
CA TYR A 28 -3.55 -18.07 -3.06
C TYR A 28 -4.91 -18.23 -2.38
N ASP A 29 -5.54 -19.39 -2.57
CA ASP A 29 -6.84 -19.73 -1.98
C ASP A 29 -6.81 -19.77 -0.45
N GLU A 30 -5.64 -20.04 0.14
CA GLU A 30 -5.43 -20.08 1.60
C GLU A 30 -5.43 -18.68 2.24
N ILE A 31 -5.22 -17.61 1.46
CA ILE A 31 -5.14 -16.23 1.97
C ILE A 31 -6.49 -15.56 1.85
N SER A 32 -7.24 -15.45 2.95
CA SER A 32 -8.56 -14.82 2.95
C SER A 32 -8.54 -13.30 2.73
N GLY A 33 -7.41 -12.63 3.02
CA GLY A 33 -7.25 -11.19 2.80
C GLY A 33 -6.01 -10.64 3.50
N PHE A 34 -5.87 -9.32 3.49
CA PHE A 34 -4.77 -8.61 4.14
C PHE A 34 -5.27 -7.32 4.82
N CYS A 35 -4.47 -6.80 5.73
CA CYS A 35 -4.66 -5.48 6.33
C CYS A 35 -3.44 -4.62 6.00
N TYR A 36 -3.66 -3.47 5.36
CA TYR A 36 -2.60 -2.49 5.19
C TYR A 36 -2.53 -1.59 6.42
N THR A 37 -1.40 -1.63 7.11
CA THR A 37 -1.09 -0.70 8.19
C THR A 37 0.06 0.22 7.72
N GLN A 38 -0.07 1.54 7.82
CA GLN A 38 -1.02 2.33 8.62
C GLN A 38 -1.99 3.14 7.75
N LEU A 39 -3.06 3.68 8.35
CA LEU A 39 -3.99 4.55 7.65
C LEU A 39 -3.40 5.96 7.40
N TYR A 40 -2.68 6.50 8.37
CA TYR A 40 -2.04 7.81 8.30
C TYR A 40 -0.67 7.75 8.95
N ASP A 41 0.20 8.68 8.59
CA ASP A 41 1.54 8.78 9.18
C ASP A 41 1.48 9.11 10.67
N ILE A 42 2.38 8.48 11.41
CA ILE A 42 2.73 8.89 12.76
C ILE A 42 4.19 9.36 12.76
N GLU A 43 4.70 9.78 13.92
CA GLU A 43 5.94 10.56 14.09
C GLU A 43 7.07 10.20 13.11
N GLY A 44 7.74 9.06 13.33
CA GLY A 44 8.83 8.59 12.46
C GLY A 44 8.37 7.64 11.36
N GLU A 45 7.08 7.29 11.31
CA GLU A 45 6.54 6.25 10.44
C GLU A 45 5.66 6.89 9.37
N VAL A 46 6.27 7.11 8.20
CA VAL A 46 5.67 7.83 7.06
C VAL A 46 5.09 6.88 6.00
N ASN A 47 4.65 5.69 6.39
CA ASN A 47 4.07 4.65 5.55
C ASN A 47 2.53 4.61 5.59
N GLY A 48 1.88 5.68 6.05
CA GLY A 48 0.42 5.80 5.97
C GLY A 48 -0.07 6.12 4.55
N TYR A 49 -1.31 5.73 4.23
CA TYR A 49 -2.00 6.21 3.02
C TYR A 49 -2.21 7.73 3.04
N LEU A 50 -2.42 8.25 4.25
CA LEU A 50 -2.60 9.67 4.50
C LEU A 50 -1.34 10.25 5.15
N THR A 51 -1.11 11.54 4.96
CA THR A 51 -0.16 12.31 5.77
C THR A 51 -0.61 12.36 7.22
N TYR A 52 0.26 12.86 8.11
CA TYR A 52 -0.06 13.12 9.52
C TYR A 52 -1.35 13.93 9.70
N ASP A 53 -1.59 14.90 8.82
CA ASP A 53 -2.80 15.74 8.79
C ASP A 53 -4.00 15.12 8.06
N ARG A 54 -3.96 13.80 7.79
CA ARG A 54 -5.03 13.03 7.14
C ARG A 54 -5.32 13.48 5.70
N LYS A 55 -4.30 13.94 4.97
CA LYS A 55 -4.41 14.23 3.52
C LYS A 55 -3.92 13.02 2.72
N TRP A 56 -4.63 12.65 1.67
CA TRP A 56 -4.19 11.56 0.77
C TRP A 56 -2.83 11.87 0.16
N LYS A 57 -1.89 10.93 0.30
CA LYS A 57 -0.61 10.96 -0.42
C LYS A 57 -0.72 10.44 -1.84
N ILE A 58 -1.63 9.50 -2.02
CA ILE A 58 -1.93 8.82 -3.27
C ILE A 58 -3.42 8.91 -3.47
N ASP A 59 -3.84 9.13 -4.72
CA ASP A 59 -5.25 9.10 -5.06
C ASP A 59 -5.87 7.73 -4.69
N PRO A 60 -6.84 7.68 -3.77
CA PRO A 60 -7.47 6.43 -3.34
C PRO A 60 -8.14 5.68 -4.49
N TYR A 61 -8.53 6.35 -5.58
CA TYR A 61 -9.07 5.69 -6.76
C TYR A 61 -8.03 4.77 -7.44
N LYS A 62 -6.75 5.13 -7.43
CA LYS A 62 -5.68 4.27 -7.98
C LYS A 62 -5.51 2.98 -7.18
N ILE A 63 -5.62 3.06 -5.85
CA ILE A 63 -5.62 1.90 -4.95
C ILE A 63 -6.85 1.02 -5.20
N ARG A 64 -8.03 1.64 -5.33
CA ARG A 64 -9.28 0.94 -5.64
C ARG A 64 -9.20 0.16 -6.96
N GLU A 65 -8.60 0.73 -8.01
CA GLU A 65 -8.44 0.02 -9.29
C GLU A 65 -7.53 -1.21 -9.17
N ILE A 66 -6.58 -1.22 -8.23
CA ILE A 66 -5.78 -2.42 -7.92
C ILE A 66 -6.64 -3.46 -7.20
N HIS A 67 -7.41 -3.07 -6.19
CA HIS A 67 -8.28 -3.99 -5.45
C HIS A 67 -9.35 -4.65 -6.32
N LYS A 68 -9.92 -3.92 -7.29
CA LYS A 68 -10.89 -4.49 -8.26
C LYS A 68 -10.31 -5.62 -9.11
N LYS A 69 -8.97 -5.67 -9.26
CA LYS A 69 -8.26 -6.72 -9.99
C LYS A 69 -7.86 -7.90 -9.10
N MET A 70 -7.92 -7.73 -7.78
CA MET A 70 -7.73 -8.83 -6.83
C MET A 70 -8.95 -9.75 -6.97
N GLY A 71 -8.80 -10.77 -7.81
CA GLY A 71 -9.89 -11.65 -8.21
C GLY A 71 -10.43 -12.45 -7.02
N ARG A 72 -11.69 -12.20 -6.69
CA ARG A 72 -12.65 -13.19 -6.21
C ARG A 72 -14.00 -12.86 -6.81
#